data_AF-A0A1H3A7I0-F1
#
_entry.id   AF-A0A1H3A7I0-F1
#
_cell.length_a   1.000
_cell.length_b   1.000
_cell.length_c   1.000
_cell.angle_alpha   90.00
_cell.angle_beta   90.00
_cell.angle_gamma   90.00
#
_symmetry.space_group_name_H-M   'P 1'
#
loop_
_entity.id
_entity.type
_entity.pdbx_description
1 polymer ?
#
loop_
_entity_poly.entity_id
_entity_poly.type
_entity_poly.pdbx_seq_one_letter_code
_entity_poly.pdbx_strand_id
1 'polypeptide(L)'
;MTLLGRFEEVLYKSKGKPFVFDHEDMRTLHFDGRFIQSAMSISAPDQLMLSYTRAMMAFLLFHPQPRHVVMIGLGGGSLAKYCYRKLPTTRITVLELESDVIALREKFAIPDDDERFQVIHADAADYLTAMEERADVILHDGYAADGLAPSLSTEDFYQLCHAALDRDGVLVSNLWGDAADLVPMMKRLYAVFDWRLWWCSASGSFNRIVFSVKSLDDAMFRSVLAKRATQHDLRHKLAFCDLVDRLQTACGKSRSDFELIAGADMLGAFMQADYSGIEEE
;
A
#
# COMPACT_ATOMS: atom_id res chain seq x y z
N MET A 1 -6.08 25.61 25.06
CA MET A 1 -6.90 24.95 24.02
C MET A 1 -6.60 23.46 24.07
N THR A 2 -7.61 22.60 24.16
CA THR A 2 -7.43 21.13 24.22
C THR A 2 -6.92 20.60 22.88
N LEU A 3 -6.38 19.37 22.86
CA LEU A 3 -5.96 18.72 21.61
C LEU A 3 -7.13 18.59 20.63
N LEU A 4 -8.28 18.15 21.13
CA LEU A 4 -9.52 18.05 20.35
C LEU A 4 -9.95 19.41 19.78
N GLY A 5 -9.93 20.47 20.60
CA GLY A 5 -10.27 21.81 20.12
C GLY A 5 -9.32 22.34 19.05
N ARG A 6 -8.01 22.01 19.13
CA ARG A 6 -7.05 22.32 18.05
C ARG A 6 -7.39 21.56 16.77
N PHE A 7 -7.75 20.29 16.88
CA PHE A 7 -8.10 19.46 15.73
C PHE A 7 -9.35 19.99 15.02
N GLU A 8 -10.43 20.24 15.77
CA GLU A 8 -11.69 20.79 15.25
C GLU A 8 -11.49 22.14 14.56
N GLU A 9 -10.62 23.00 15.09
CA GLU A 9 -10.30 24.28 14.47
C GLU A 9 -9.58 24.10 13.12
N VAL A 10 -8.62 23.19 13.03
CA VAL A 10 -7.91 22.91 11.76
C VAL A 10 -8.86 22.27 10.74
N LEU A 11 -9.69 21.31 11.17
CA LEU A 11 -10.72 20.68 10.35
C LEU A 11 -11.71 21.73 9.81
N TYR A 12 -12.20 22.63 10.65
CA TYR A 12 -13.10 23.70 10.21
C TYR A 12 -12.42 24.63 9.19
N LYS A 13 -11.14 24.98 9.43
CA LYS A 13 -10.37 25.85 8.52
C LYS A 13 -10.00 25.18 7.20
N SER A 14 -9.95 23.85 7.14
CA SER A 14 -9.61 23.12 5.90
C SER A 14 -10.70 23.29 4.83
N LYS A 15 -11.94 23.57 5.23
CA LYS A 15 -13.10 23.72 4.31
C LYS A 15 -13.29 22.49 3.42
N GLY A 16 -13.04 21.30 3.96
CA GLY A 16 -13.17 20.03 3.24
C GLY A 16 -11.95 19.65 2.39
N LYS A 17 -10.88 20.46 2.40
CA LYS A 17 -9.61 20.10 1.77
C LYS A 17 -8.76 19.19 2.67
N PRO A 18 -7.87 18.37 2.09
CA PRO A 18 -6.83 17.68 2.83
C PRO A 18 -6.05 18.62 3.76
N PHE A 19 -5.81 18.19 4.99
CA PHE A 19 -5.10 19.00 5.99
C PHE A 19 -4.13 18.18 6.82
N VAL A 20 -3.20 18.90 7.44
CA VAL A 20 -2.15 18.35 8.29
C VAL A 20 -2.48 18.64 9.75
N PHE A 21 -2.31 17.64 10.60
CA PHE A 21 -2.40 17.80 12.04
C PHE A 21 -1.19 17.18 12.73
N ASP A 22 -0.56 17.96 13.61
CA ASP A 22 0.61 17.56 14.39
C ASP A 22 0.23 17.37 15.86
N HIS A 23 0.58 16.20 16.40
CA HIS A 23 0.50 15.88 17.81
C HIS A 23 1.78 15.15 18.24
N GLU A 24 2.51 15.73 19.18
CA GLU A 24 3.82 15.26 19.61
C GLU A 24 4.78 15.09 18.40
N ASP A 25 5.39 13.92 18.24
CA ASP A 25 6.27 13.61 17.11
C ASP A 25 5.49 13.10 15.88
N MET A 26 4.16 13.05 15.93
CA MET A 26 3.35 12.52 14.83
C MET A 26 2.76 13.64 13.98
N ARG A 27 3.02 13.59 12.67
CA ARG A 27 2.34 14.40 11.65
C ARG A 27 1.38 13.51 10.88
N THR A 28 0.12 13.92 10.81
CA THR A 28 -0.97 13.16 10.18
C THR A 28 -1.63 13.91 9.02
N LEU A 29 -2.01 13.19 7.97
CA LEU A 29 -2.85 13.65 6.87
C LEU A 29 -4.30 13.23 7.14
N HIS A 30 -5.22 14.17 6.95
CA HIS A 30 -6.65 13.96 7.14
C HIS A 30 -7.43 14.55 5.98
N PHE A 31 -8.49 13.86 5.56
CA PHE A 31 -9.50 14.41 4.64
C PHE A 31 -10.78 14.81 5.38
N ASP A 32 -11.04 14.17 6.51
CA ASP A 32 -12.16 14.45 7.40
C ASP A 32 -11.75 14.33 8.87
N GLY A 33 -12.72 14.26 9.78
CA GLY A 33 -12.46 14.05 11.21
C GLY A 33 -12.49 12.59 11.66
N ARG A 34 -12.56 11.62 10.75
CA ARG A 34 -12.80 10.20 11.07
C ARG A 34 -11.57 9.34 10.89
N PHE A 35 -10.82 9.55 9.82
CA PHE A 35 -9.74 8.65 9.44
C PHE A 35 -8.41 9.39 9.22
N ILE A 36 -7.35 8.84 9.85
CA ILE A 36 -5.97 9.20 9.49
C ILE A 36 -5.66 8.55 8.15
N GLN A 37 -5.46 9.38 7.12
CA GLN A 37 -5.14 8.95 5.77
C GLN A 37 -3.65 8.58 5.63
N SER A 38 -2.79 9.27 6.36
CA SER A 38 -1.36 8.96 6.41
C SER A 38 -0.73 9.51 7.68
N ALA A 39 0.41 8.96 8.08
CA ALA A 39 1.17 9.41 9.24
C ALA A 39 2.68 9.28 9.01
N MET A 40 3.44 10.20 9.61
CA MET A 40 4.89 10.12 9.71
C MET A 40 5.37 10.60 11.08
N SER A 41 6.54 10.12 11.48
CA SER A 41 7.31 10.75 12.55
C SER A 41 7.94 12.05 12.02
N ILE A 42 7.84 13.13 12.78
CA ILE A 42 8.45 14.43 12.45
C ILE A 42 9.97 14.33 12.62
N SER A 43 10.45 13.66 13.66
CA SER A 43 11.87 13.44 13.93
C SER A 43 12.54 12.45 12.99
N ALA A 44 11.77 11.54 12.39
CA ALA A 44 12.25 10.52 11.45
C ALA A 44 11.33 10.37 10.22
N PRO A 45 11.24 11.39 9.35
CA PRO A 45 10.23 11.46 8.29
C PRO A 45 10.38 10.40 7.19
N ASP A 46 11.56 9.79 7.07
CA ASP A 46 11.84 8.72 6.12
C ASP A 46 11.50 7.31 6.67
N GLN A 47 11.11 7.19 7.94
CA GLN A 47 10.72 5.90 8.52
C GLN A 47 9.25 5.57 8.22
N LEU A 48 9.00 4.28 7.96
CA LEU A 48 7.67 3.76 7.75
C LEU A 48 6.95 3.56 9.09
N MET A 49 6.21 4.57 9.52
CA MET A 49 5.46 4.57 10.78
C MET A 49 4.28 3.57 10.76
N LEU A 50 3.49 3.58 9.68
CA LEU A 50 2.31 2.74 9.53
C LEU A 50 2.70 1.31 9.11
N SER A 51 2.15 0.31 9.79
CA SER A 51 2.51 -1.11 9.59
C SER A 51 2.21 -1.61 8.16
N TYR A 52 1.13 -1.13 7.55
CA TYR A 52 0.76 -1.53 6.19
C TYR A 52 1.82 -1.10 5.17
N THR A 53 2.43 0.09 5.32
CA THR A 53 3.49 0.55 4.42
C THR A 53 4.73 -0.34 4.50
N ARG A 54 5.05 -0.87 5.69
CA ARG A 54 6.13 -1.85 5.89
C ARG A 54 5.80 -3.18 5.20
N ALA A 55 4.55 -3.63 5.32
CA ALA A 55 4.08 -4.83 4.64
C ALA A 55 4.10 -4.67 3.11
N MET A 56 3.69 -3.52 2.56
CA MET A 56 3.75 -3.26 1.12
C MET A 56 5.18 -3.36 0.57
N MET A 57 6.20 -2.90 1.31
CA MET A 57 7.61 -3.05 0.91
C MET A 57 8.07 -4.51 0.73
N ALA A 58 7.29 -5.50 1.19
CA ALA A 58 7.59 -6.91 0.94
C ALA A 58 7.50 -7.30 -0.55
N PHE A 59 7.11 -6.39 -1.44
CA PHE A 59 7.32 -6.54 -2.88
C PHE A 59 8.78 -6.86 -3.22
N LEU A 60 9.75 -6.39 -2.42
CA LEU A 60 11.18 -6.71 -2.59
C LEU A 60 11.46 -8.21 -2.47
N LEU A 61 10.58 -8.96 -1.82
CA LEU A 61 10.71 -10.42 -1.75
C LEU A 61 10.35 -11.06 -3.10
N PHE A 62 9.45 -10.45 -3.86
CA PHE A 62 9.03 -10.92 -5.18
C PHE A 62 9.97 -10.38 -6.27
N HIS A 63 10.29 -9.08 -6.19
CA HIS A 63 11.11 -8.34 -7.14
C HIS A 63 12.23 -7.57 -6.39
N PRO A 64 13.41 -8.18 -6.14
CA PRO A 64 14.42 -7.64 -5.21
C PRO A 64 15.15 -6.36 -5.64
N GLN A 65 15.16 -6.07 -6.93
CA GLN A 65 15.92 -4.95 -7.52
C GLN A 65 15.08 -4.26 -8.61
N PRO A 66 13.96 -3.60 -8.25
CA PRO A 66 13.11 -2.95 -9.23
C PRO A 66 13.87 -1.77 -9.86
N ARG A 67 13.77 -1.65 -11.19
CA ARG A 67 14.26 -0.51 -11.95
C ARG A 67 13.21 0.59 -11.99
N HIS A 68 11.92 0.24 -12.07
CA HIS A 68 10.82 1.20 -12.08
C HIS A 68 9.67 0.79 -11.15
N VAL A 69 9.34 1.69 -10.22
CA VAL A 69 8.17 1.59 -9.32
C VAL A 69 7.18 2.69 -9.68
N VAL A 70 5.94 2.32 -9.95
CA VAL A 70 4.80 3.25 -10.05
C VAL A 70 3.99 3.17 -8.77
N MET A 71 3.60 4.30 -8.20
CA MET A 71 2.77 4.39 -7.01
C MET A 71 1.48 5.12 -7.36
N ILE A 72 0.34 4.56 -6.95
CA ILE A 72 -0.99 5.13 -7.15
C ILE A 72 -1.46 5.60 -5.78
N GLY A 73 -1.60 6.92 -5.62
CA GLY A 73 -1.79 7.59 -4.34
C GLY A 73 -0.46 8.08 -3.75
N LEU A 74 -0.37 9.39 -3.48
CA LEU A 74 0.77 10.00 -2.79
C LEU A 74 0.61 9.91 -1.27
N GLY A 75 -0.57 10.26 -0.76
CA GLY A 75 -0.84 10.41 0.67
C GLY A 75 0.20 11.31 1.36
N GLY A 76 0.73 10.87 2.51
CA GLY A 76 1.86 11.52 3.19
C GLY A 76 3.24 11.17 2.62
N GLY A 77 3.30 10.45 1.49
CA GLY A 77 4.53 10.11 0.78
C GLY A 77 5.45 9.11 1.48
N SER A 78 4.96 8.33 2.45
CA SER A 78 5.80 7.40 3.23
C SER A 78 6.52 6.38 2.35
N LEU A 79 5.80 5.71 1.44
CA LEU A 79 6.38 4.76 0.48
C LEU A 79 7.30 5.45 -0.52
N ALA A 80 6.88 6.61 -1.03
CA ALA A 80 7.65 7.43 -1.97
C ALA A 80 9.02 7.81 -1.39
N LYS A 81 9.05 8.41 -0.20
CA LYS A 81 10.27 8.77 0.54
C LYS A 81 11.14 7.55 0.82
N TYR A 82 10.55 6.48 1.35
CA TYR A 82 11.30 5.29 1.71
C TYR A 82 11.97 4.64 0.49
N CYS A 83 11.21 4.45 -0.60
CA CYS A 83 11.76 3.94 -1.85
C CYS A 83 12.84 4.86 -2.40
N TYR A 84 12.62 6.18 -2.41
CA TYR A 84 13.60 7.15 -2.88
C TYR A 84 14.92 7.04 -2.11
N ARG A 85 14.87 6.90 -0.77
CA ARG A 85 16.07 6.81 0.07
C ARG A 85 16.73 5.44 0.08
N LYS A 86 15.96 4.36 -0.01
CA LYS A 86 16.45 2.99 0.18
C LYS A 86 16.69 2.22 -1.11
N LEU A 87 16.17 2.70 -2.24
CA LEU A 87 16.34 2.11 -3.56
C LEU A 87 16.98 3.15 -4.50
N PRO A 88 18.30 3.41 -4.36
CA PRO A 88 18.97 4.54 -5.03
C PRO A 88 19.04 4.41 -6.55
N THR A 89 18.86 3.20 -7.10
CA THR A 89 18.89 2.92 -8.55
C THR A 89 17.49 2.78 -9.16
N THR A 90 16.43 3.00 -8.37
CA THR A 90 15.05 2.81 -8.81
C THR A 90 14.46 4.15 -9.22
N ARG A 91 13.86 4.18 -10.42
CA ARG A 91 12.98 5.25 -10.85
C ARG A 91 11.61 5.08 -10.19
N ILE A 92 11.05 6.18 -9.70
CA ILE A 92 9.82 6.22 -8.93
C ILE A 92 8.90 7.26 -9.57
N THR A 93 7.72 6.80 -9.96
CA THR A 93 6.64 7.66 -10.47
C THR A 93 5.47 7.55 -9.51
N VAL A 94 5.04 8.66 -8.93
CA VAL A 94 3.86 8.72 -8.07
C VAL A 94 2.74 9.42 -8.83
N LEU A 95 1.58 8.79 -8.89
CA LEU A 95 0.36 9.31 -9.50
C LEU A 95 -0.59 9.73 -8.38
N GLU A 96 -0.99 10.99 -8.36
CA GLU A 96 -1.92 11.54 -7.39
C GLU A 96 -3.02 12.32 -8.12
N LEU A 97 -4.27 12.05 -7.75
CA LEU A 97 -5.44 12.66 -8.36
C LEU A 97 -5.78 14.00 -7.70
N GLU A 98 -5.56 14.12 -6.40
CA GLU A 98 -5.93 15.29 -5.62
C GLU A 98 -4.76 16.28 -5.54
N SER A 99 -4.82 17.35 -6.35
CA SER A 99 -3.81 18.42 -6.34
C SER A 99 -3.57 19.05 -4.96
N ASP A 100 -4.60 19.08 -4.09
CA ASP A 100 -4.47 19.58 -2.72
C ASP A 100 -3.61 18.65 -1.84
N VAL A 101 -3.53 17.34 -2.14
CA VAL A 101 -2.59 16.40 -1.47
C VAL A 101 -1.16 16.68 -1.92
N ILE A 102 -0.95 16.89 -3.22
CA ILE A 102 0.36 17.26 -3.79
C ILE A 102 0.85 18.58 -3.17
N ALA A 103 -0.03 19.55 -2.94
CA ALA A 103 0.32 20.82 -2.30
C ALA A 103 0.85 20.65 -0.85
N LEU A 104 0.65 19.50 -0.21
CA LEU A 104 1.18 19.20 1.13
C LEU A 104 2.57 18.54 1.09
N ARG A 105 3.15 18.32 -0.09
CA ARG A 105 4.44 17.61 -0.29
C ARG A 105 5.55 18.06 0.64
N GLU A 106 5.81 19.37 0.72
CA GLU A 106 6.84 19.95 1.58
C GLU A 106 6.56 19.68 3.07
N LYS A 107 5.29 19.72 3.50
CA LYS A 107 4.91 19.43 4.88
C LYS A 107 5.18 17.98 5.24
N PHE A 108 5.22 17.07 4.28
CA PHE A 108 5.57 15.67 4.54
C PHE A 108 7.04 15.34 4.25
N ALA A 109 7.88 16.36 4.00
CA ALA A 109 9.30 16.20 3.64
C ALA A 109 9.52 15.25 2.44
N ILE A 110 8.57 15.23 1.51
CA ILE A 110 8.68 14.48 0.26
C ILE A 110 9.68 15.25 -0.62
N PRO A 111 10.72 14.60 -1.18
CA PRO A 111 11.76 15.27 -1.97
C PRO A 111 11.15 15.94 -3.20
N ASP A 112 11.82 16.92 -3.80
CA ASP A 112 11.44 17.51 -5.09
C ASP A 112 11.61 16.52 -6.26
N ASP A 113 11.04 16.85 -7.43
CA ASP A 113 11.20 16.03 -8.62
C ASP A 113 12.65 16.07 -9.11
N ASP A 114 13.17 14.92 -9.54
CA ASP A 114 14.50 14.78 -10.13
C ASP A 114 14.50 13.73 -11.25
N GLU A 115 15.69 13.31 -11.70
CA GLU A 115 15.86 12.33 -12.78
C GLU A 115 15.20 10.97 -12.49
N ARG A 116 15.02 10.60 -11.22
CA ARG A 116 14.49 9.29 -10.81
C ARG A 116 13.25 9.37 -9.92
N PHE A 117 12.77 10.56 -9.54
CA PHE A 117 11.59 10.73 -8.71
C PHE A 117 10.66 11.78 -9.30
N GLN A 118 9.40 11.42 -9.54
CA GLN A 118 8.39 12.35 -10.03
C GLN A 118 7.05 12.14 -9.34
N VAL A 119 6.39 13.23 -8.98
CA VAL A 119 4.98 13.24 -8.57
C VAL A 119 4.15 13.89 -9.67
N ILE A 120 3.26 13.11 -10.28
CA ILE A 120 2.45 13.52 -11.43
C ILE A 120 1.00 13.64 -10.97
N HIS A 121 0.42 14.82 -11.21
CA HIS A 121 -1.01 15.05 -11.04
C HIS A 121 -1.76 14.41 -12.21
N ALA A 122 -2.32 13.22 -12.00
CA ALA A 122 -2.97 12.44 -13.06
C ALA A 122 -3.96 11.42 -12.49
N ASP A 123 -4.98 11.08 -13.29
CA ASP A 123 -5.74 9.86 -13.09
C ASP A 123 -4.86 8.65 -13.43
N ALA A 124 -4.90 7.65 -12.55
CA ALA A 124 -4.05 6.48 -12.69
C ALA A 124 -4.44 5.59 -13.87
N ALA A 125 -5.73 5.44 -14.17
CA ALA A 125 -6.18 4.63 -15.30
C ALA A 125 -5.76 5.27 -16.64
N ASP A 126 -5.91 6.60 -16.75
CA ASP A 126 -5.45 7.36 -17.93
C ASP A 126 -3.93 7.25 -18.12
N TYR A 127 -3.17 7.43 -17.04
CA TYR A 127 -1.71 7.34 -17.09
C TYR A 127 -1.25 5.93 -17.48
N LEU A 128 -1.78 4.88 -16.83
CA LEU A 128 -1.40 3.49 -17.11
C LEU A 128 -1.77 3.07 -18.54
N THR A 129 -2.85 3.61 -19.10
CA THR A 129 -3.24 3.36 -20.50
C THR A 129 -2.24 3.96 -21.50
N ALA A 130 -1.71 5.15 -21.20
CA ALA A 130 -0.76 5.86 -22.05
C ALA A 130 0.71 5.46 -21.82
N MET A 131 0.98 4.66 -20.78
CA MET A 131 2.33 4.32 -20.33
C MET A 131 3.04 3.40 -21.33
N GLU A 132 4.16 3.88 -21.90
CA GLU A 132 4.96 3.12 -22.87
C GLU A 132 5.93 2.13 -22.22
N GLU A 133 6.65 2.60 -21.19
CA GLU A 133 7.59 1.77 -20.44
C GLU A 133 6.86 1.00 -19.35
N ARG A 134 7.14 -0.28 -19.17
CA ARG A 134 6.46 -1.11 -18.18
C ARG A 134 7.08 -0.94 -16.78
N ALA A 135 6.26 -1.07 -15.75
CA ALA A 135 6.71 -1.04 -14.36
C ALA A 135 7.15 -2.43 -13.89
N ASP A 136 8.20 -2.50 -13.07
CA ASP A 136 8.54 -3.73 -12.34
C ASP A 136 7.59 -3.92 -11.14
N VAL A 137 7.17 -2.80 -10.52
CA VAL A 137 6.28 -2.79 -9.36
C VAL A 137 5.25 -1.70 -9.52
N ILE A 138 3.99 -2.03 -9.25
CA ILE A 138 2.91 -1.05 -9.05
C ILE A 138 2.46 -1.14 -7.59
N LEU A 139 2.56 -0.04 -6.84
CA LEU A 139 2.00 0.09 -5.50
C LEU A 139 0.65 0.79 -5.61
N HIS A 140 -0.41 0.08 -5.27
CA HIS A 140 -1.78 0.56 -5.34
C HIS A 140 -2.28 0.90 -3.93
N ASP A 141 -2.31 2.21 -3.63
CA ASP A 141 -2.70 2.81 -2.33
C ASP A 141 -3.61 4.03 -2.54
N GLY A 142 -4.49 3.98 -3.57
CA GLY A 142 -5.34 5.09 -3.99
C GLY A 142 -6.66 5.17 -3.22
N TYR A 143 -6.65 5.82 -2.06
CA TYR A 143 -7.83 5.97 -1.20
C TYR A 143 -8.50 7.35 -1.35
N ALA A 144 -9.83 7.35 -1.39
CA ALA A 144 -10.68 8.51 -1.17
C ALA A 144 -11.05 8.63 0.33
N ALA A 145 -11.81 9.67 0.68
CA ALA A 145 -12.21 9.90 2.08
C ALA A 145 -13.01 8.74 2.70
N ASP A 146 -13.72 7.96 1.88
CA ASP A 146 -14.59 6.86 2.28
C ASP A 146 -13.99 5.46 2.08
N GLY A 147 -12.76 5.35 1.57
CA GLY A 147 -12.11 4.06 1.34
C GLY A 147 -11.41 3.98 -0.01
N LEU A 148 -11.12 2.76 -0.47
CA LEU A 148 -10.51 2.55 -1.78
C LEU A 148 -11.43 3.11 -2.87
N ALA A 149 -10.91 3.97 -3.75
CA ALA A 149 -11.74 4.59 -4.77
C ALA A 149 -12.41 3.51 -5.65
N PRO A 150 -13.74 3.52 -5.84
CA PRO A 150 -14.44 2.44 -6.55
C PRO A 150 -13.88 2.16 -7.95
N SER A 151 -13.47 3.21 -8.68
CA SER A 151 -12.84 3.11 -10.00
C SER A 151 -11.55 2.29 -9.99
N LEU A 152 -10.75 2.37 -8.92
CA LEU A 152 -9.48 1.67 -8.74
C LEU A 152 -9.65 0.22 -8.22
N SER A 153 -10.89 -0.22 -7.99
CA SER A 153 -11.20 -1.57 -7.50
C SER A 153 -11.86 -2.47 -8.55
N THR A 154 -12.01 -1.98 -9.78
CA THR A 154 -12.67 -2.68 -10.89
C THR A 154 -11.77 -3.74 -11.53
N GLU A 155 -12.38 -4.70 -12.21
CA GLU A 155 -11.63 -5.70 -12.98
C GLU A 155 -10.84 -5.04 -14.13
N ASP A 156 -11.46 -4.10 -14.83
CA ASP A 156 -10.82 -3.33 -15.92
C ASP A 156 -9.59 -2.58 -15.41
N PHE A 157 -9.67 -1.93 -14.25
CA PHE A 157 -8.51 -1.28 -13.66
C PHE A 157 -7.39 -2.26 -13.30
N TYR A 158 -7.72 -3.42 -12.73
CA TYR A 158 -6.71 -4.45 -12.48
C TYR A 158 -6.10 -5.00 -13.76
N GLN A 159 -6.87 -5.11 -14.86
CA GLN A 159 -6.34 -5.47 -16.18
C GLN A 159 -5.38 -4.39 -16.71
N LEU A 160 -5.65 -3.09 -16.50
CA LEU A 160 -4.72 -2.00 -16.81
C LEU A 160 -3.41 -2.14 -16.02
N CYS A 161 -3.49 -2.36 -14.70
CA CYS A 161 -2.31 -2.60 -13.87
C CYS A 161 -1.51 -3.82 -14.38
N HIS A 162 -2.19 -4.94 -14.66
CA HIS A 162 -1.55 -6.13 -15.21
C HIS A 162 -0.88 -5.85 -16.57
N ALA A 163 -1.53 -5.08 -17.44
CA ALA A 163 -0.99 -4.69 -18.74
C ALA A 163 0.21 -3.74 -18.61
N ALA A 164 0.25 -2.87 -17.61
CA ALA A 164 1.36 -1.94 -17.35
C ALA A 164 2.59 -2.59 -16.70
N LEU A 165 2.45 -3.77 -16.09
CA LEU A 165 3.57 -4.50 -15.50
C LEU A 165 4.48 -5.16 -16.55
N ASP A 166 5.78 -5.24 -16.22
CA ASP A 166 6.74 -6.11 -16.91
C ASP A 166 6.46 -7.59 -16.58
N ARG A 167 7.05 -8.51 -17.33
CA ARG A 167 6.78 -9.97 -17.26
C ARG A 167 6.85 -10.53 -15.85
N ASP A 168 7.86 -10.12 -15.08
CA ASP A 168 8.10 -10.56 -13.69
C ASP A 168 7.64 -9.50 -12.67
N GLY A 169 6.72 -8.64 -13.09
CA GLY A 169 6.23 -7.53 -12.31
C GLY A 169 5.21 -7.94 -11.24
N VAL A 170 5.10 -7.10 -10.22
CA VAL A 170 4.20 -7.30 -9.09
C VAL A 170 3.31 -6.07 -8.86
N LEU A 171 2.01 -6.31 -8.77
CA LEU A 171 1.05 -5.36 -8.22
C LEU A 171 0.93 -5.61 -6.72
N VAL A 172 1.03 -4.55 -5.93
CA VAL A 172 0.85 -4.58 -4.48
C VAL A 172 -0.34 -3.71 -4.13
N SER A 173 -1.45 -4.34 -3.77
CA SER A 173 -2.66 -3.62 -3.38
C SER A 173 -2.76 -3.52 -1.86
N ASN A 174 -2.85 -2.30 -1.34
CA ASN A 174 -3.35 -2.06 0.01
C ASN A 174 -4.88 -2.09 -0.03
N LEU A 175 -5.48 -3.07 0.63
CA LEU A 175 -6.92 -3.20 0.76
C LEU A 175 -7.32 -3.00 2.22
N TRP A 176 -8.46 -2.36 2.46
CA TRP A 176 -8.99 -2.08 3.78
C TRP A 176 -10.52 -2.19 3.74
N GLY A 177 -11.09 -2.84 4.74
CA GLY A 177 -12.52 -3.14 4.80
C GLY A 177 -12.76 -4.46 5.52
N ASP A 178 -14.02 -4.89 5.57
CA ASP A 178 -14.38 -6.18 6.13
C ASP A 178 -14.32 -7.31 5.07
N ALA A 179 -14.75 -8.52 5.45
CA ALA A 179 -14.78 -9.65 4.51
C ALA A 179 -15.67 -9.41 3.29
N ALA A 180 -16.78 -8.67 3.44
CA ALA A 180 -17.73 -8.39 2.37
C ALA A 180 -17.14 -7.41 1.33
N ASP A 181 -16.29 -6.47 1.77
CA ASP A 181 -15.58 -5.56 0.87
C ASP A 181 -14.38 -6.25 0.18
N LEU A 182 -13.60 -7.00 0.96
CA LEU A 182 -12.29 -7.50 0.53
C LEU A 182 -12.38 -8.72 -0.38
N VAL A 183 -13.28 -9.67 -0.09
CA VAL A 183 -13.39 -10.92 -0.88
C VAL A 183 -13.71 -10.65 -2.36
N PRO A 184 -14.67 -9.77 -2.73
CA PRO A 184 -14.91 -9.40 -4.12
C PRO A 184 -13.67 -8.82 -4.81
N MET A 185 -12.91 -7.95 -4.15
CA MET A 185 -11.69 -7.35 -4.71
C MET A 185 -10.63 -8.41 -4.95
N MET A 186 -10.39 -9.30 -3.99
CA MET A 186 -9.43 -10.39 -4.14
C MET A 186 -9.84 -11.40 -5.21
N LYS A 187 -11.15 -11.63 -5.44
CA LYS A 187 -11.64 -12.47 -6.54
C LYS A 187 -11.33 -11.88 -7.92
N ARG A 188 -11.43 -10.56 -8.07
CA ARG A 188 -11.03 -9.87 -9.32
C ARG A 188 -9.53 -9.98 -9.55
N LEU A 189 -8.71 -9.73 -8.52
CA LEU A 189 -7.26 -9.93 -8.59
C LEU A 189 -6.90 -11.38 -8.94
N TYR A 190 -7.58 -12.35 -8.33
CA TYR A 190 -7.42 -13.78 -8.63
C TYR A 190 -7.68 -14.09 -10.11
N ALA A 191 -8.74 -13.53 -10.68
CA ALA A 191 -9.07 -13.73 -12.08
C ALA A 191 -8.04 -13.09 -13.01
N VAL A 192 -7.62 -11.85 -12.74
CA VAL A 192 -6.71 -11.08 -13.61
C VAL A 192 -5.28 -11.62 -13.58
N PHE A 193 -4.80 -12.10 -12.43
CA PHE A 193 -3.41 -12.56 -12.26
C PHE A 193 -3.25 -14.08 -12.31
N ASP A 194 -4.23 -14.79 -12.88
CA ASP A 194 -4.32 -16.25 -12.90
C ASP A 194 -3.90 -16.85 -11.56
N TRP A 195 -4.66 -16.66 -10.47
CA TRP A 195 -4.41 -17.26 -9.15
C TRP A 195 -3.05 -16.97 -8.47
N ARG A 196 -2.13 -16.20 -9.08
CA ARG A 196 -0.80 -15.86 -8.55
C ARG A 196 -0.86 -14.76 -7.50
N LEU A 197 -1.53 -15.07 -6.39
CA LEU A 197 -1.79 -14.14 -5.30
C LEU A 197 -1.15 -14.63 -4.00
N TRP A 198 -0.62 -13.65 -3.27
CA TRP A 198 -0.19 -13.77 -1.89
C TRP A 198 -0.75 -12.63 -1.09
N TRP A 199 -1.02 -12.86 0.18
CA TRP A 199 -1.49 -11.80 1.04
C TRP A 199 -1.10 -12.02 2.49
N CYS A 200 -1.09 -10.93 3.23
CA CYS A 200 -0.95 -10.94 4.68
C CYS A 200 -1.66 -9.73 5.29
N SER A 201 -1.95 -9.87 6.58
CA SER A 201 -2.46 -8.78 7.41
C SER A 201 -1.32 -7.86 7.82
N ALA A 202 -1.50 -6.56 7.68
CA ALA A 202 -0.60 -5.60 8.28
C ALA A 202 -0.81 -5.59 9.81
N SER A 203 0.26 -5.73 10.58
CA SER A 203 0.19 -5.90 12.03
C SER A 203 -0.54 -4.73 12.71
N GLY A 204 -1.49 -5.03 13.59
CA GLY A 204 -2.25 -4.01 14.34
C GLY A 204 -3.20 -3.16 13.47
N SER A 205 -3.60 -3.65 12.29
CA SER A 205 -4.54 -2.94 11.41
C SER A 205 -5.41 -3.91 10.63
N PHE A 206 -6.52 -3.41 10.08
CA PHE A 206 -7.38 -4.16 9.16
C PHE A 206 -6.84 -4.21 7.73
N ASN A 207 -5.72 -3.54 7.44
CA ASN A 207 -5.14 -3.53 6.11
C ASN A 207 -4.69 -4.93 5.70
N ARG A 208 -5.01 -5.27 4.45
CA ARG A 208 -4.64 -6.50 3.76
C ARG A 208 -3.80 -6.15 2.57
N ILE A 209 -2.54 -6.57 2.63
CA ILE A 209 -1.61 -6.35 1.54
C ILE A 209 -1.64 -7.56 0.64
N VAL A 210 -2.04 -7.35 -0.60
CA VAL A 210 -2.14 -8.40 -1.63
C VAL A 210 -1.05 -8.18 -2.66
N PHE A 211 -0.21 -9.20 -2.86
CA PHE A 211 0.80 -9.27 -3.89
C PHE A 211 0.25 -10.11 -5.05
N SER A 212 0.03 -9.49 -6.19
CA SER A 212 -0.43 -10.15 -7.42
C SER A 212 0.71 -10.14 -8.43
N VAL A 213 1.21 -11.33 -8.77
CA VAL A 213 2.44 -11.47 -9.57
C VAL A 213 2.06 -11.89 -10.98
N LYS A 214 2.58 -11.17 -11.98
CA LYS A 214 2.23 -11.41 -13.39
C LYS A 214 2.69 -12.79 -13.88
N SER A 215 3.91 -13.18 -13.56
CA SER A 215 4.47 -14.50 -13.88
C SER A 215 5.15 -15.10 -12.66
N LEU A 216 4.90 -16.39 -12.42
CA LEU A 216 5.53 -17.13 -11.33
C LEU A 216 6.51 -18.15 -11.89
N ASP A 217 7.70 -18.23 -11.28
CA ASP A 217 8.52 -19.42 -11.33
C ASP A 217 8.14 -20.33 -10.14
N ASP A 218 7.38 -21.39 -10.41
CA ASP A 218 6.80 -22.31 -9.43
C ASP A 218 7.85 -22.91 -8.46
N ALA A 219 9.13 -22.96 -8.87
CA ALA A 219 10.20 -23.54 -8.06
C ALA A 219 10.61 -22.69 -6.83
N MET A 220 10.17 -21.43 -6.73
CA MET A 220 10.78 -20.46 -5.80
C MET A 220 10.05 -20.27 -4.45
N PHE A 221 8.81 -20.71 -4.30
CA PHE A 221 7.89 -19.81 -3.60
C PHE A 221 8.08 -19.62 -2.07
N ARG A 222 8.59 -20.60 -1.32
CA ARG A 222 8.78 -20.41 0.15
C ARG A 222 10.23 -20.26 0.57
N SER A 223 11.10 -21.17 0.13
CA SER A 223 12.52 -21.14 0.50
C SER A 223 13.23 -19.90 -0.04
N VAL A 224 12.87 -19.43 -1.24
CA VAL A 224 13.48 -18.23 -1.83
C VAL A 224 12.96 -16.97 -1.14
N LEU A 225 11.66 -16.87 -0.86
CA LEU A 225 11.13 -15.70 -0.13
C LEU A 225 11.71 -15.60 1.27
N ALA A 226 11.81 -16.72 2.01
CA ALA A 226 12.46 -16.74 3.31
C ALA A 226 13.93 -16.31 3.23
N LYS A 227 14.68 -16.81 2.24
CA LYS A 227 16.07 -16.39 2.01
C LYS A 227 16.19 -14.90 1.68
N ARG A 228 15.31 -14.37 0.83
CA ARG A 228 15.24 -12.94 0.47
C ARG A 228 14.87 -12.09 1.68
N ALA A 229 13.92 -12.54 2.50
CA ALA A 229 13.52 -11.85 3.73
C ALA A 229 14.70 -11.64 4.68
N THR A 230 15.47 -12.70 4.96
CA THR A 230 16.68 -12.60 5.77
C THR A 230 17.69 -11.60 5.19
N GLN A 231 17.88 -11.60 3.87
CA GLN A 231 18.80 -10.66 3.21
C GLN A 231 18.32 -9.20 3.29
N HIS A 232 17.02 -8.97 3.11
CA HIS A 232 16.46 -7.63 3.12
C HIS A 232 16.27 -7.08 4.54
N ASP A 233 15.99 -7.90 5.55
CA ASP A 233 15.87 -7.43 6.93
C ASP A 233 17.18 -6.85 7.48
N LEU A 234 18.32 -7.39 7.04
CA LEU A 234 19.64 -6.81 7.34
C LEU A 234 19.79 -5.37 6.79
N ARG A 235 19.06 -5.00 5.73
CA ARG A 235 19.14 -3.70 5.05
C ARG A 235 18.03 -2.73 5.43
N HIS A 236 16.81 -3.24 5.59
CA HIS A 236 15.59 -2.45 5.69
C HIS A 236 15.02 -2.37 7.11
N LYS A 237 15.32 -3.35 7.97
CA LYS A 237 14.75 -3.48 9.33
C LYS A 237 13.21 -3.42 9.33
N LEU A 238 12.56 -4.08 8.36
CA LEU A 238 11.11 -4.06 8.19
C LEU A 238 10.40 -5.33 8.68
N ALA A 239 11.14 -6.28 9.24
CA ALA A 239 10.64 -7.57 9.73
C ALA A 239 9.95 -8.39 8.62
N PHE A 240 10.61 -8.48 7.47
CA PHE A 240 10.17 -9.30 6.34
C PHE A 240 10.08 -10.79 6.69
N CYS A 241 10.92 -11.30 7.58
CA CYS A 241 10.79 -12.69 8.04
C CYS A 241 9.42 -12.95 8.70
N ASP A 242 8.99 -12.08 9.61
CA ASP A 242 7.68 -12.17 10.28
C ASP A 242 6.51 -11.99 9.29
N LEU A 243 6.72 -11.24 8.21
CA LEU A 243 5.74 -11.11 7.13
C LEU A 243 5.64 -12.40 6.31
N VAL A 244 6.77 -13.04 5.97
CA VAL A 244 6.81 -14.30 5.20
C VAL A 244 6.08 -15.41 5.94
N ASP A 245 6.25 -15.51 7.26
CA ASP A 245 5.60 -16.55 8.07
C ASP A 245 4.06 -16.42 8.05
N ARG A 246 3.56 -15.19 7.86
CA ARG A 246 2.12 -14.89 7.78
C ARG A 246 1.58 -14.85 6.36
N LEU A 247 2.41 -15.04 5.32
CA LEU A 247 1.96 -15.03 3.93
C LEU A 247 1.05 -16.23 3.64
N GLN A 248 -0.16 -15.91 3.24
CA GLN A 248 -1.10 -16.82 2.62
C GLN A 248 -0.94 -16.77 1.09
N THR A 249 -1.50 -17.78 0.40
CA THR A 249 -1.38 -17.88 -1.06
C THR A 249 -2.58 -18.55 -1.70
N ALA A 250 -2.94 -18.12 -2.90
CA ALA A 250 -3.93 -18.75 -3.75
C ALA A 250 -3.29 -19.78 -4.71
N CYS A 251 -1.96 -19.81 -4.80
CA CYS A 251 -1.25 -20.73 -5.68
C CYS A 251 -1.50 -22.19 -5.29
N GLY A 252 -1.76 -23.00 -6.31
CA GLY A 252 -2.11 -24.42 -6.17
C GLY A 252 -3.46 -24.69 -5.51
N LYS A 253 -4.33 -23.68 -5.36
CA LYS A 253 -5.65 -23.83 -4.73
C LYS A 253 -6.77 -23.67 -5.75
N SER A 254 -7.85 -24.42 -5.54
CA SER A 254 -9.09 -24.19 -6.28
C SER A 254 -9.67 -22.82 -5.92
N ARG A 255 -10.53 -22.27 -6.78
CA ARG A 255 -11.23 -21.01 -6.50
C ARG A 255 -12.02 -21.09 -5.20
N SER A 256 -12.72 -22.21 -4.95
CA SER A 256 -13.50 -22.40 -3.72
C SER A 256 -12.62 -22.43 -2.46
N ASP A 257 -11.47 -23.10 -2.51
CA ASP A 257 -10.53 -23.13 -1.38
C ASP A 257 -9.95 -21.75 -1.11
N PHE A 258 -9.60 -21.01 -2.16
CA PHE A 258 -9.14 -19.63 -2.05
C PHE A 258 -10.20 -18.75 -1.38
N GLU A 259 -11.46 -18.79 -1.83
CA GLU A 259 -12.54 -17.98 -1.29
C GLU A 259 -12.81 -18.31 0.20
N LEU A 260 -12.72 -19.59 0.58
CA LEU A 260 -12.85 -20.02 1.97
C LEU A 260 -11.71 -19.48 2.85
N ILE A 261 -10.45 -19.59 2.41
CA ILE A 261 -9.29 -19.15 3.18
C ILE A 261 -9.29 -17.62 3.29
N ALA A 262 -9.52 -16.91 2.19
CA ALA A 262 -9.63 -15.45 2.19
C ALA A 262 -10.75 -15.01 3.14
N GLY A 263 -11.95 -15.60 3.04
CA GLY A 263 -13.06 -15.28 3.93
C GLY A 263 -12.77 -15.55 5.41
N ALA A 264 -12.18 -16.71 5.73
CA ALA A 264 -11.83 -17.08 7.10
C ALA A 264 -10.75 -16.16 7.68
N ASP A 265 -9.74 -15.78 6.89
CA ASP A 265 -8.70 -14.84 7.31
C ASP A 265 -9.27 -13.44 7.63
N MET A 266 -10.22 -12.95 6.81
CA MET A 266 -10.87 -11.67 7.04
C MET A 266 -11.76 -11.70 8.30
N LEU A 267 -12.53 -12.77 8.49
CA LEU A 267 -13.37 -12.95 9.69
C LEU A 267 -12.53 -13.09 10.97
N GLY A 268 -11.43 -13.83 10.91
CA GLY A 268 -10.54 -14.04 12.05
C GLY A 268 -9.88 -12.75 12.55
N ALA A 269 -9.49 -11.85 11.66
CA ALA A 269 -8.91 -10.57 12.06
C ALA A 269 -9.95 -9.59 12.62
N PHE A 270 -11.20 -9.64 12.14
CA PHE A 270 -12.29 -8.85 12.72
C PHE A 270 -12.53 -9.27 14.18
N MET A 271 -12.61 -10.58 14.44
CA MET A 271 -12.79 -11.08 15.80
C MET A 271 -11.60 -10.78 16.73
N GLN A 272 -10.35 -10.84 16.26
CA GLN A 272 -9.19 -10.49 17.09
C GLN A 272 -9.14 -9.01 17.46
N ALA A 273 -9.61 -8.12 16.58
CA ALA A 273 -9.66 -6.68 16.86
C ALA A 273 -10.73 -6.32 17.89
N ASP A 274 -11.91 -6.98 17.85
CA ASP A 274 -12.97 -6.82 18.84
C ASP A 274 -12.54 -7.25 20.25
N TYR A 275 -11.65 -8.25 20.37
CA TYR A 275 -11.09 -8.66 21.67
C TYR A 275 -9.96 -7.75 22.16
N SER A 276 -9.18 -7.14 21.26
CA SER A 276 -8.12 -6.18 21.65
C SER A 276 -8.64 -4.77 21.97
N GLY A 277 -9.86 -4.42 21.55
CA GLY A 277 -10.53 -3.15 21.88
C GLY A 277 -11.10 -3.07 23.30
N ILE A 278 -10.83 -4.06 24.15
CA ILE A 278 -11.34 -4.14 25.54
C ILE A 278 -10.24 -3.83 26.58
N GLU A 279 -8.99 -3.58 26.19
CA GLU A 279 -7.86 -3.43 27.14
C GLU A 279 -7.08 -2.09 27.11
N GLU A 280 -7.64 -0.98 26.60
CA GLU A 280 -7.07 0.35 26.86
C GLU A 280 -8.15 1.32 27.38
N GLU A 281 -8.28 1.36 28.70
CA GLU A 281 -8.86 2.45 29.51
C GLU A 281 -7.92 3.67 29.58
#